data_AF-A0AAY4E263-F1
#
_entry.id   AF-A0AAY4E263-F1
#
_cell.length_a   1.000
_cell.length_b   1.000
_cell.length_c   1.000
_cell.angle_alpha   90.00
_cell.angle_beta   90.00
_cell.angle_gamma   90.00
#
_symmetry.space_group_name_H-M   'P 1'
#
loop_
_entity.id
_entity.type
_entity.pdbx_description
1 polymer ?
#
loop_
_entity_poly.entity_id
_entity_poly.type
_entity_poly.pdbx_seq_one_letter_code
_entity_poly.pdbx_strand_id
1 'polypeptide(L)'
;MYAGMAKRLPQKRSFLEVFCVYLSLSAACSYNIDLQHPVVFRGPNATFFGYSVLEHYHDNTRWVLVGAPRANSSYSSSVLSPGAVFKCRVHSNPERRCTEMDLGRGNKLRESCGKTCQGDRDDEWMGVSLARQDKPNGKILACAHRWKNVFYETEYVLPHGYCSIIPPNLQGRTQALIPCYEDHKKMYGEEHGSCQAGIAGVFSEELVVMGAPGSYYWTGTVKVLNMTSNSFYNLNKDDISSRRYSYLGYAVAAGHFSSTTSIDVAAGAPQDSGGGKVYIFRIEGATLVKIFQASGKRMGSYYGSSLCAVDLNGDGLSDLLVGAPMYSEQRDEGQVTVYLSRSNGVMVEVAVLNGDNSYNAHFGESISAIGDIDDDGYQDVAIGAPKEDDYGGVVYIYHGSARGITSKYSMRLSGRSINPALRMFGQSISGNVDMDGNEYPGLGSFQTHNRITNVFNWNRSRPVITVDVSIYLPVSINISVPQCHEGPQHLNCFNVTICFQFHGKHVPGQIELLYNLTADVDKRQRSQPTRVYFPNNGDQTATVSQTLRLDIHKEECYQYTSYVREVMDVFTAITYEAAYSLGKQVLDGPQDRDLPHLTPVLRWKKGEKIAARNEIGGSISQECKAIFEQ
;
A
#
# COMPACT_ATOMS: atom_id res chain seq x y z
N MET A 1 44.63 -58.50 -13.23
CA MET A 1 43.75 -59.10 -14.26
C MET A 1 42.78 -58.05 -14.74
N TYR A 2 42.83 -57.76 -16.05
CA TYR A 2 41.85 -57.12 -16.96
C TYR A 2 40.99 -55.94 -16.44
N ALA A 3 41.23 -54.70 -16.90
CA ALA A 3 40.78 -54.06 -18.17
C ALA A 3 39.54 -53.15 -17.90
N GLY A 4 39.33 -51.98 -18.48
CA GLY A 4 40.06 -51.21 -19.50
C GLY A 4 39.26 -49.95 -19.91
N MET A 5 39.95 -49.11 -20.70
CA MET A 5 39.45 -48.21 -21.75
C MET A 5 38.55 -47.00 -21.41
N ALA A 6 39.20 -45.84 -21.45
CA ALA A 6 38.60 -44.57 -21.84
C ALA A 6 38.18 -44.57 -23.33
N LYS A 7 37.00 -44.03 -23.64
CA LYS A 7 36.58 -43.64 -24.99
C LYS A 7 36.05 -42.21 -24.99
N ARG A 8 36.69 -41.36 -25.80
CA ARG A 8 36.11 -40.13 -26.39
C ARG A 8 35.24 -40.52 -27.59
N LEU A 9 34.18 -39.76 -27.85
CA LEU A 9 33.58 -39.37 -29.15
C LEU A 9 32.18 -38.71 -28.91
N PRO A 10 31.55 -37.98 -29.84
CA PRO A 10 31.74 -36.55 -30.03
C PRO A 10 30.44 -35.71 -29.96
N GLN A 11 30.68 -34.41 -29.95
CA GLN A 11 29.77 -33.28 -30.12
C GLN A 11 28.87 -33.42 -31.36
N LYS A 12 27.54 -33.38 -31.18
CA LYS A 12 26.52 -32.79 -32.09
C LYS A 12 25.11 -33.08 -31.54
N ARG A 13 24.51 -32.13 -30.81
CA ARG A 13 23.05 -32.01 -30.70
C ARG A 13 22.65 -30.53 -30.61
N SER A 14 21.96 -30.11 -31.67
CA SER A 14 20.96 -29.06 -31.84
C SER A 14 21.03 -27.81 -30.96
N PHE A 15 21.36 -26.69 -31.60
CA PHE A 15 21.36 -25.31 -31.05
C PHE A 15 19.96 -24.65 -31.06
N LEU A 16 18.87 -25.42 -31.15
CA LEU A 16 17.53 -24.86 -31.43
C LEU A 16 16.50 -24.95 -30.28
N GLU A 17 16.85 -25.45 -29.08
CA GLU A 17 15.90 -25.61 -27.97
C GLU A 17 16.18 -24.76 -26.72
N VAL A 18 17.16 -23.85 -26.75
CA VAL A 18 17.47 -22.98 -25.59
C VAL A 18 16.85 -21.58 -25.71
N PHE A 19 16.12 -21.28 -26.79
CA PHE A 19 15.63 -19.92 -27.08
C PHE A 19 14.14 -19.66 -26.83
N CYS A 20 13.42 -20.49 -26.07
CA CYS A 20 11.97 -20.31 -25.84
C CYS A 20 11.50 -20.49 -24.39
N VAL A 21 12.32 -20.14 -23.38
CA VAL A 21 11.87 -20.10 -21.96
C VAL A 21 12.13 -18.75 -21.27
N TYR A 22 12.76 -17.77 -21.91
CA TYR A 22 12.88 -16.41 -21.36
C TYR A 22 11.96 -15.42 -22.08
N LEU A 23 10.66 -15.54 -21.85
CA LEU A 23 9.70 -14.47 -22.12
C LEU A 23 8.41 -14.63 -21.29
N SER A 24 8.54 -15.01 -20.02
CA SER A 24 7.59 -14.56 -19.01
C SER A 24 8.04 -13.18 -18.55
N LEU A 25 7.88 -12.16 -19.40
CA LEU A 25 7.72 -10.81 -18.90
C LEU A 25 6.49 -10.87 -18.00
N SER A 26 6.70 -10.93 -16.69
CA SER A 26 5.71 -10.54 -15.70
C SER A 26 5.34 -9.10 -16.05
N ALA A 27 4.31 -8.95 -16.89
CA ALA A 27 3.63 -7.68 -17.04
C ALA A 27 3.29 -7.27 -15.62
N ALA A 28 3.88 -6.17 -15.17
CA ALA A 28 3.51 -5.55 -13.92
C ALA A 28 2.02 -5.24 -14.03
N CYS A 29 1.19 -6.11 -13.45
CA CYS A 29 -0.24 -5.90 -13.40
C CYS A 29 -0.48 -4.79 -12.37
N SER A 30 -0.30 -3.55 -12.81
CA SER A 30 -0.89 -2.41 -12.13
C SER A 30 -2.37 -2.40 -12.46
N TYR A 31 -3.21 -2.67 -11.46
CA TYR A 31 -4.65 -2.65 -11.62
C TYR A 31 -5.23 -1.22 -11.62
N ASN A 32 -4.74 -0.28 -10.79
CA ASN A 32 -5.26 1.11 -10.73
C ASN A 32 -4.21 2.21 -10.50
N ILE A 33 -2.90 1.96 -10.64
CA ILE A 33 -1.88 3.01 -10.49
C ILE A 33 -1.19 3.27 -11.83
N ASP A 34 -1.07 4.53 -12.23
CA ASP A 34 -0.35 4.85 -13.46
C ASP A 34 1.17 4.76 -13.27
N LEU A 35 1.79 3.88 -14.06
CA LEU A 35 3.25 3.73 -14.12
C LEU A 35 3.84 4.38 -15.37
N GLN A 36 3.02 4.86 -16.30
CA GLN A 36 3.50 5.47 -17.53
C GLN A 36 3.88 6.93 -17.34
N HIS A 37 3.18 7.67 -16.46
CA HIS A 37 3.42 9.09 -16.21
C HIS A 37 3.69 9.39 -14.72
N PRO A 38 4.74 8.78 -14.12
CA PRO A 38 5.11 9.08 -12.73
C PRO A 38 5.60 10.54 -12.60
N VAL A 39 5.27 11.19 -11.49
CA VAL A 39 5.78 12.53 -11.18
C VAL A 39 7.02 12.42 -10.30
N VAL A 40 8.16 12.86 -10.85
CA VAL A 40 9.49 12.55 -10.32
C VAL A 40 10.17 13.82 -9.75
N PHE A 41 10.30 14.00 -8.43
CA PHE A 41 10.92 15.18 -7.78
C PHE A 41 12.41 15.08 -7.40
N ARG A 42 13.18 16.05 -7.92
CA ARG A 42 14.60 16.44 -7.71
C ARG A 42 15.08 16.77 -6.29
N GLY A 43 15.93 15.96 -5.65
CA GLY A 43 16.60 16.33 -4.37
C GLY A 43 18.12 16.59 -4.46
N PRO A 44 18.76 17.17 -3.43
CA PRO A 44 20.22 17.32 -3.34
C PRO A 44 20.95 15.99 -3.07
N ASN A 45 22.09 15.74 -3.72
CA ASN A 45 22.81 14.46 -3.65
C ASN A 45 23.37 14.14 -2.26
N ALA A 46 23.37 12.85 -1.89
CA ALA A 46 23.97 12.32 -0.65
C ALA A 46 23.39 12.88 0.68
N THR A 47 22.20 13.46 0.65
CA THR A 47 21.55 14.08 1.82
C THR A 47 20.53 13.20 2.54
N PHE A 48 20.33 11.97 2.04
CA PHE A 48 19.15 11.15 2.36
C PHE A 48 17.83 11.91 2.13
N PHE A 49 17.80 12.82 1.14
CA PHE A 49 16.55 13.35 0.61
C PHE A 49 15.58 12.19 0.46
N GLY A 50 14.40 12.35 1.08
CA GLY A 50 13.19 11.53 1.24
C GLY A 50 13.21 10.34 2.18
N TYR A 51 14.23 10.25 3.04
CA TYR A 51 14.18 9.34 4.18
C TYR A 51 12.81 9.31 4.87
N SER A 52 12.14 10.47 4.97
CA SER A 52 10.71 10.58 5.22
C SER A 52 10.01 11.35 4.10
N VAL A 53 8.75 11.01 3.85
CA VAL A 53 7.89 11.61 2.84
C VAL A 53 6.50 11.81 3.41
N LEU A 54 5.84 12.89 3.01
CA LEU A 54 4.51 13.23 3.48
C LEU A 54 3.75 14.02 2.42
N GLU A 55 2.55 13.57 2.08
CA GLU A 55 1.61 14.36 1.29
C GLU A 55 0.88 15.39 2.15
N HIS A 56 0.74 16.59 1.59
CA HIS A 56 0.10 17.69 2.27
C HIS A 56 -0.76 18.49 1.31
N TYR A 57 -1.89 18.96 1.81
CA TYR A 57 -2.71 19.92 1.12
C TYR A 57 -3.09 21.07 2.05
N HIS A 58 -3.15 22.25 1.45
CA HIS A 58 -3.68 23.44 2.08
C HIS A 58 -4.44 24.22 1.02
N ASP A 59 -5.72 24.47 1.29
CA ASP A 59 -6.68 25.00 0.33
C ASP A 59 -6.66 24.18 -0.98
N ASN A 60 -6.43 24.84 -2.12
CA ASN A 60 -6.32 24.20 -3.43
C ASN A 60 -4.87 23.87 -3.82
N THR A 61 -3.91 23.99 -2.91
CA THR A 61 -2.51 23.66 -3.18
C THR A 61 -2.16 22.28 -2.65
N ARG A 62 -1.42 21.52 -3.45
CA ARG A 62 -0.93 20.17 -3.15
C ARG A 62 0.59 20.19 -3.10
N TRP A 63 1.14 19.65 -2.02
CA TRP A 63 2.56 19.65 -1.70
C TRP A 63 3.02 18.26 -1.31
N VAL A 64 4.19 17.89 -1.80
CA VAL A 64 4.94 16.76 -1.26
C VAL A 64 6.03 17.34 -0.37
N LEU A 65 6.05 16.91 0.88
CA LEU A 65 7.09 17.24 1.84
C LEU A 65 8.08 16.10 1.92
N VAL A 66 9.37 16.44 1.94
CA VAL A 66 10.44 15.46 1.83
C VAL A 66 11.52 15.77 2.85
N GLY A 67 11.76 14.83 3.77
CA GLY A 67 12.80 14.95 4.78
C GLY A 67 14.15 14.50 4.23
N ALA A 68 15.20 15.27 4.50
CA ALA A 68 16.58 14.99 4.10
C ALA A 68 17.50 15.08 5.32
N PRO A 69 17.58 14.04 6.17
CA PRO A 69 18.25 14.09 7.48
C PRO A 69 19.74 14.46 7.46
N ARG A 70 20.43 14.32 6.31
CA ARG A 70 21.84 14.68 6.15
C ARG A 70 22.06 15.85 5.20
N ALA A 71 21.00 16.60 4.87
CA ALA A 71 21.14 17.82 4.09
C ALA A 71 21.88 18.90 4.88
N ASN A 72 22.75 19.63 4.19
CA ASN A 72 23.16 20.94 4.65
C ASN A 72 22.01 21.93 4.41
N SER A 73 21.77 22.81 5.38
CA SER A 73 20.69 23.79 5.31
C SER A 73 21.21 25.14 4.82
N SER A 74 20.50 25.77 3.90
CA SER A 74 20.81 27.14 3.46
C SER A 74 20.47 28.19 4.54
N TYR A 75 19.53 27.87 5.44
CA TYR A 75 19.12 28.73 6.56
C TYR A 75 20.01 28.57 7.81
N SER A 76 20.81 27.50 7.86
CA SER A 76 21.72 27.19 8.97
C SER A 76 23.12 26.82 8.45
N SER A 77 23.73 27.69 7.64
CA SER A 77 25.03 27.47 6.99
C SER A 77 26.20 27.24 7.95
N SER A 78 26.09 27.67 9.21
CA SER A 78 27.10 27.45 10.24
C SER A 78 26.96 26.10 10.97
N VAL A 79 25.96 25.29 10.62
CA VAL A 79 25.66 23.99 11.24
C VAL A 79 26.00 22.86 10.27
N LEU A 80 26.64 21.82 10.78
CA LEU A 80 27.16 20.70 9.99
C LEU A 80 26.09 19.61 9.84
N SER A 81 25.61 19.40 8.61
CA SER A 81 24.62 18.37 8.26
C SER A 81 23.41 18.29 9.23
N PRO A 82 22.74 19.40 9.56
CA PRO A 82 21.59 19.38 10.49
C PRO A 82 20.41 18.56 9.94
N GLY A 83 20.34 18.36 8.63
CA GLY A 83 19.16 17.88 7.95
C GLY A 83 18.19 19.03 7.64
N ALA A 84 17.31 18.79 6.67
CA ALA A 84 16.35 19.78 6.21
C ALA A 84 15.06 19.11 5.71
N VAL A 85 13.98 19.88 5.65
CA VAL A 85 12.72 19.47 5.04
C VAL A 85 12.51 20.30 3.78
N PHE A 86 12.15 19.64 2.68
CA PHE A 86 11.88 20.26 1.40
C PHE A 86 10.38 20.20 1.09
N LYS A 87 9.88 21.19 0.35
CA LYS A 87 8.53 21.20 -0.21
C LYS A 87 8.57 21.23 -1.72
N CYS A 88 7.78 20.38 -2.34
CA CYS A 88 7.67 20.23 -3.79
C CYS A 88 6.20 20.44 -4.18
N ARG A 89 5.92 21.45 -4.99
CA ARG A 89 4.55 21.70 -5.46
C ARG A 89 4.18 20.68 -6.54
N VAL A 90 2.98 20.10 -6.47
CA VAL A 90 2.51 19.09 -7.43
C VAL A 90 2.05 19.74 -8.74
N HIS A 91 1.16 20.73 -8.64
CA HIS A 91 0.66 21.52 -9.78
C HIS A 91 1.53 22.76 -10.03
N SER A 92 1.52 23.28 -11.26
CA SER A 92 2.21 24.52 -11.63
C SER A 92 3.72 24.49 -11.34
N ASN A 93 4.34 23.33 -11.54
CA ASN A 93 5.76 23.06 -11.27
C ASN A 93 6.36 22.18 -12.38
N PRO A 94 6.45 22.70 -13.63
CA PRO A 94 6.88 21.91 -14.78
C PRO A 94 8.33 21.40 -14.65
N GLU A 95 9.17 22.13 -13.92
CA GLU A 95 10.58 21.75 -13.67
C GLU A 95 10.74 20.76 -12.51
N ARG A 96 9.65 20.40 -11.82
CA ARG A 96 9.63 19.48 -10.67
C ARG A 96 10.69 19.82 -9.62
N ARG A 97 10.83 21.12 -9.32
CA ARG A 97 11.77 21.62 -8.32
C ARG A 97 11.19 21.52 -6.92
N CYS A 98 12.06 21.19 -5.98
CA CYS A 98 11.77 21.24 -4.55
C CYS A 98 12.57 22.36 -3.91
N THR A 99 11.96 23.04 -2.94
CA THR A 99 12.59 24.15 -2.22
C THR A 99 12.73 23.79 -0.75
N GLU A 100 13.86 24.15 -0.14
CA GLU A 100 14.07 23.97 1.29
C GLU A 100 13.06 24.82 2.07
N MET A 101 12.53 24.28 3.17
CA MET A 101 11.65 25.01 4.08
C MET A 101 12.45 25.71 5.18
N ASP A 102 12.20 27.00 5.37
CA ASP A 102 12.67 27.70 6.58
C ASP A 102 11.82 27.29 7.78
N LEU A 103 12.41 26.55 8.71
CA LEU A 103 11.76 26.15 9.96
C LEU A 103 11.87 27.22 11.06
N GLY A 104 12.43 28.40 10.77
CA GLY A 104 12.56 29.51 11.71
C GLY A 104 13.58 29.27 12.81
N ARG A 105 14.59 28.43 12.54
CA ARG A 105 15.59 27.97 13.53
C ARG A 105 16.89 28.78 13.52
N GLY A 106 17.02 29.73 12.59
CA GLY A 106 18.17 30.63 12.47
C GLY A 106 19.50 29.91 12.16
N ASN A 107 20.59 30.69 12.20
CA ASN A 107 21.94 30.24 11.84
C ASN A 107 22.87 30.02 13.06
N LYS A 108 22.34 30.04 14.28
CA LYS A 108 23.15 29.81 15.47
C LYS A 108 23.41 28.33 15.65
N LEU A 109 24.69 27.96 15.79
CA LEU A 109 25.10 26.60 16.10
C LEU A 109 24.57 26.16 17.47
N ARG A 110 24.78 27.02 18.48
CA ARG A 110 24.34 26.81 19.86
C ARG A 110 23.30 27.84 20.27
N GLU A 111 22.19 27.39 20.83
CA GLU A 111 21.12 28.26 21.33
C GLU A 111 20.65 27.79 22.71
N SER A 112 20.35 28.75 23.60
CA SER A 112 19.78 28.45 24.90
C SER A 112 18.31 28.03 24.73
N CYS A 113 17.96 26.85 25.25
CA CYS A 113 16.63 26.24 25.13
C CYS A 113 15.90 26.09 26.48
N GLY A 114 16.54 26.53 27.57
CA GLY A 114 16.11 26.31 28.95
C GLY A 114 17.23 26.65 29.93
N LYS A 115 17.00 26.48 31.24
CA LYS A 115 17.97 26.85 32.28
C LYS A 115 19.25 26.03 32.21
N THR A 116 19.13 24.74 31.87
CA THR A 116 20.25 23.79 31.76
C THR A 116 20.28 23.17 30.37
N CYS A 117 20.03 24.01 29.36
CA CYS A 117 19.89 23.58 27.98
C CYS A 117 20.67 24.49 27.05
N GLN A 118 21.64 23.89 26.37
CA GLN A 118 22.33 24.49 25.24
C GLN A 118 22.21 23.53 24.07
N GLY A 119 21.34 23.86 23.12
CA GLY A 119 21.07 23.03 21.95
C GLY A 119 22.27 23.00 21.02
N ASP A 120 22.60 21.82 20.52
CA ASP A 120 23.55 21.60 19.44
C ASP A 120 22.84 20.89 18.29
N ARG A 121 23.00 21.47 17.10
CA ARG A 121 22.25 21.12 15.89
C ARG A 121 23.08 20.34 14.87
N ASP A 122 24.37 20.13 15.13
CA ASP A 122 25.22 19.31 14.26
C ASP A 122 24.71 17.87 14.21
N ASP A 123 24.55 17.32 13.01
CA ASP A 123 24.05 15.95 12.77
C ASP A 123 22.75 15.59 13.52
N GLU A 124 21.84 16.57 13.70
CA GLU A 124 20.59 16.37 14.45
C GLU A 124 19.54 15.50 13.73
N TRP A 125 19.71 15.30 12.42
CA TRP A 125 18.84 14.50 11.54
C TRP A 125 17.43 15.06 11.39
N MET A 126 17.30 16.36 11.14
CA MET A 126 16.01 16.99 10.86
C MET A 126 15.37 16.45 9.59
N GLY A 127 14.10 16.05 9.70
CA GLY A 127 13.37 15.36 8.63
C GLY A 127 13.53 13.84 8.67
N VAL A 128 13.94 13.26 9.81
CA VAL A 128 13.94 11.79 10.00
C VAL A 128 12.52 11.23 9.98
N SER A 129 11.56 11.98 10.54
CA SER A 129 10.14 11.63 10.55
C SER A 129 9.31 12.86 10.23
N LEU A 130 8.22 12.63 9.50
CA LEU A 130 7.23 13.61 9.12
C LEU A 130 5.84 13.01 9.39
N ALA A 131 4.94 13.81 9.95
CA ALA A 131 3.54 13.42 10.11
C ALA A 131 2.61 14.62 9.87
N ARG A 132 1.51 14.40 9.16
CA ARG A 132 0.46 15.40 8.96
C ARG A 132 -0.66 15.16 9.96
N GLN A 133 -1.18 16.24 10.53
CA GLN A 133 -2.37 16.21 11.36
C GLN A 133 -3.58 15.76 10.53
N ASP A 134 -4.28 14.74 11.01
CA ASP A 134 -5.42 14.12 10.32
C ASP A 134 -6.68 15.01 10.31
N LYS A 135 -6.62 16.15 9.63
CA LYS A 135 -7.75 17.04 9.41
C LYS A 135 -7.52 17.98 8.22
N PRO A 136 -8.59 18.61 7.67
CA PRO A 136 -8.44 19.67 6.70
C PRO A 136 -7.56 20.81 7.24
N ASN A 137 -6.61 21.29 6.43
CA ASN A 137 -5.62 22.27 6.88
C ASN A 137 -4.84 21.82 8.13
N GLY A 138 -4.47 20.55 8.16
CA GLY A 138 -3.67 19.95 9.23
C GLY A 138 -2.28 20.60 9.33
N LYS A 139 -1.79 20.73 10.57
CA LYS A 139 -0.39 21.08 10.85
C LYS A 139 0.53 19.89 10.52
N ILE A 140 1.82 20.13 10.43
CA ILE A 140 2.82 19.09 10.17
C ILE A 140 3.78 18.99 11.35
N LEU A 141 4.17 17.78 11.70
CA LEU A 141 5.26 17.49 12.62
C LEU A 141 6.50 17.10 11.81
N ALA A 142 7.64 17.71 12.11
CA ALA A 142 8.94 17.31 11.58
C ALA A 142 9.95 17.16 12.73
N CYS A 143 10.67 16.05 12.78
CA CYS A 143 11.56 15.75 13.91
C CYS A 143 13.02 15.53 13.52
N ALA A 144 13.87 15.67 14.54
CA ALA A 144 15.32 15.56 14.57
C ALA A 144 15.72 14.78 15.83
N HIS A 145 15.61 13.45 15.77
CA HIS A 145 15.80 12.57 16.92
C HIS A 145 17.23 12.57 17.49
N ARG A 146 18.23 13.09 16.76
CA ARG A 146 19.64 13.17 17.22
C ARG A 146 20.03 14.57 17.67
N TRP A 147 19.07 15.49 17.82
CA TRP A 147 19.34 16.79 18.43
C TRP A 147 19.85 16.62 19.86
N LYS A 148 20.86 17.42 20.22
CA LYS A 148 21.65 17.26 21.44
C LYS A 148 21.51 18.47 22.35
N ASN A 149 21.53 18.23 23.65
CA ASN A 149 21.83 19.22 24.68
C ASN A 149 23.30 19.04 25.12
N VAL A 150 24.11 20.08 24.90
CA VAL A 150 25.54 20.12 25.21
C VAL A 150 25.86 20.97 26.45
N PHE A 151 24.85 21.36 27.23
CA PHE A 151 25.06 22.16 28.45
C PHE A 151 26.03 21.49 29.44
N TYR A 152 26.02 20.16 29.49
CA TYR A 152 26.89 19.33 30.33
C TYR A 152 27.98 18.62 29.50
N GLU A 153 28.45 19.21 28.40
CA GLU A 153 29.37 18.55 27.44
C GLU A 153 30.65 17.98 28.07
N THR A 154 31.09 18.50 29.21
CA THR A 154 32.23 17.96 29.98
C THR A 154 31.95 16.60 30.62
N GLU A 155 30.69 16.28 30.92
CA GLU A 155 30.25 15.01 31.50
C GLU A 155 29.60 14.12 30.42
N TYR A 156 28.51 14.60 29.82
CA TYR A 156 27.70 13.86 28.84
C TYR A 156 27.06 14.81 27.83
N VAL A 157 26.98 14.35 26.57
CA VAL A 157 26.12 14.94 25.56
C VAL A 157 24.78 14.22 25.58
N LEU A 158 23.67 14.95 25.76
CA LEU A 158 22.34 14.38 25.99
C LEU A 158 21.48 14.47 24.72
N PRO A 159 21.27 13.38 23.97
CA PRO A 159 20.43 13.40 22.77
C PRO A 159 18.95 13.32 23.16
N HIS A 160 18.35 14.46 23.49
CA HIS A 160 16.92 14.52 23.83
C HIS A 160 16.02 14.36 22.60
N GLY A 161 16.49 14.73 21.42
CA GLY A 161 15.66 14.88 20.22
C GLY A 161 14.88 16.21 20.21
N TYR A 162 14.41 16.59 19.03
CA TYR A 162 13.73 17.87 18.80
C TYR A 162 12.67 17.69 17.71
N CYS A 163 11.50 18.29 17.87
CA CYS A 163 10.47 18.34 16.83
C CYS A 163 9.97 19.78 16.61
N SER A 164 9.50 20.05 15.40
CA SER A 164 8.85 21.30 15.01
C SER A 164 7.43 21.01 14.55
N ILE A 165 6.45 21.72 15.13
CA ILE A 165 5.11 21.82 14.56
C ILE A 165 5.10 22.97 13.57
N ILE A 166 4.82 22.64 12.32
CA ILE A 166 4.80 23.52 11.17
C ILE A 166 3.33 23.87 10.85
N PRO A 167 3.01 25.15 10.59
CA PRO A 167 1.67 25.55 10.22
C PRO A 167 1.25 25.02 8.83
N PRO A 168 -0.07 24.90 8.57
CA PRO A 168 -0.59 24.26 7.34
C PRO A 168 -0.19 24.98 6.06
N ASN A 169 0.02 26.29 6.12
CA ASN A 169 0.45 27.13 4.99
C ASN A 169 1.95 26.98 4.66
N LEU A 170 2.71 26.18 5.42
CA LEU A 170 4.15 25.97 5.24
C LEU A 170 4.98 27.26 5.31
N GLN A 171 4.47 28.27 6.01
CA GLN A 171 5.08 29.59 6.15
C GLN A 171 4.96 30.09 7.59
N GLY A 172 5.96 30.86 8.03
CA GLY A 172 5.98 31.49 9.36
C GLY A 172 6.72 30.67 10.41
N ARG A 173 6.55 31.07 11.68
CA ARG A 173 7.31 30.51 12.81
C ARG A 173 6.78 29.12 13.19
N THR A 174 7.69 28.16 13.34
CA THR A 174 7.37 26.83 13.84
C THR A 174 7.32 26.82 15.37
N GLN A 175 6.52 25.92 15.95
CA GLN A 175 6.51 25.67 17.39
C GLN A 175 7.50 24.55 17.71
N ALA A 176 8.49 24.87 18.54
CA ALA A 176 9.50 23.92 18.99
C ALA A 176 8.95 22.98 20.07
N LEU A 177 9.29 21.70 19.99
CA LEU A 177 8.99 20.66 20.96
C LEU A 177 10.26 19.91 21.35
N ILE A 178 10.56 19.88 22.64
CA ILE A 178 11.69 19.14 23.22
C ILE A 178 11.14 18.27 24.36
N PRO A 179 10.38 17.20 24.05
CA PRO A 179 9.52 16.51 25.02
C PRO A 179 10.29 15.72 26.10
N CYS A 180 11.60 15.56 25.92
CA CYS A 180 12.48 14.83 26.83
C CYS A 180 13.42 15.75 27.63
N TYR A 181 13.30 17.07 27.47
CA TYR A 181 14.06 18.04 28.25
C TYR A 181 13.38 18.33 29.59
N GLU A 182 14.16 18.26 30.65
CA GLU A 182 13.78 18.70 32.00
C GLU A 182 14.97 19.44 32.64
N ASP A 183 14.70 20.52 33.37
CA ASP A 183 15.73 21.32 34.03
C ASP A 183 16.53 20.45 35.03
N HIS A 184 17.86 20.65 35.07
CA HIS A 184 18.80 20.01 36.02
C HIS A 184 18.99 18.50 35.86
N LYS A 185 18.50 17.88 34.78
CA LYS A 185 18.79 16.48 34.46
C LYS A 185 20.11 16.36 33.68
N LYS A 186 21.02 15.51 34.18
CA LYS A 186 22.39 15.36 33.62
C LYS A 186 22.81 13.94 33.27
N MET A 187 22.04 12.93 33.69
CA MET A 187 22.41 11.53 33.51
C MET A 187 22.05 11.08 32.09
N TYR A 188 22.99 10.45 31.38
CA TYR A 188 22.79 10.00 30.00
C TYR A 188 21.70 8.92 29.89
N GLY A 189 21.84 7.81 30.63
CA GLY A 189 20.96 6.65 30.47
C GLY A 189 19.71 6.66 31.35
N GLU A 190 19.69 7.42 32.44
CA GLU A 190 18.52 7.46 33.33
C GLU A 190 17.42 8.37 32.78
N GLU A 191 16.17 8.00 33.04
CA GLU A 191 14.98 8.76 32.63
C GLU A 191 14.94 9.07 31.12
N HIS A 192 15.28 10.31 30.73
CA HIS A 192 15.14 10.82 29.37
C HIS A 192 16.43 11.45 28.81
N GLY A 193 17.58 11.25 29.45
CA GLY A 193 18.86 11.83 29.03
C GLY A 193 19.25 11.50 27.59
N SER A 194 19.07 10.25 27.17
CA SER A 194 19.33 9.76 25.81
C SER A 194 18.06 9.43 25.04
N CYS A 195 16.94 10.09 25.34
CA CYS A 195 15.60 9.73 24.87
C CYS A 195 15.45 9.60 23.35
N GLN A 196 16.10 10.47 22.57
CA GLN A 196 15.99 10.53 21.10
C GLN A 196 14.54 10.61 20.60
N ALA A 197 13.75 11.50 21.21
CA ALA A 197 12.34 11.68 20.82
C ALA A 197 12.21 12.13 19.37
N GLY A 198 11.22 11.59 18.67
CA GLY A 198 10.89 11.96 17.30
C GLY A 198 11.59 11.13 16.23
N ILE A 199 12.14 9.97 16.59
CA ILE A 199 12.58 8.96 15.60
C ILE A 199 11.41 8.53 14.71
N ALA A 200 10.25 8.37 15.31
CA ALA A 200 8.96 8.18 14.69
C ALA A 200 7.95 9.13 15.33
N GLY A 201 6.96 9.56 14.56
CA GLY A 201 5.90 10.42 15.05
C GLY A 201 4.62 10.23 14.26
N VAL A 202 3.49 10.41 14.92
CA VAL A 202 2.15 10.44 14.32
C VAL A 202 1.39 11.64 14.86
N PHE A 203 0.56 12.26 14.02
CA PHE A 203 -0.20 13.45 14.37
C PHE A 203 -1.68 13.19 14.11
N SER A 204 -2.39 12.81 15.18
CA SER A 204 -3.85 12.67 15.18
C SER A 204 -4.54 14.03 15.21
N GLU A 205 -5.87 14.09 15.17
CA GLU A 205 -6.63 15.34 15.28
C GLU A 205 -6.21 16.22 16.46
N GLU A 206 -6.00 15.65 17.65
CA GLU A 206 -5.68 16.39 18.88
C GLU A 206 -4.33 15.99 19.53
N LEU A 207 -3.74 14.89 19.08
CA LEU A 207 -2.59 14.27 19.73
C LEU A 207 -1.35 14.27 18.83
N VAL A 208 -0.21 14.63 19.42
CA VAL A 208 1.11 14.41 18.83
C VAL A 208 1.79 13.30 19.60
N VAL A 209 2.00 12.16 18.95
CA VAL A 209 2.70 11.02 19.54
C VAL A 209 4.11 10.98 18.97
N MET A 210 5.10 10.88 19.85
CA MET A 210 6.51 10.78 19.49
C MET A 210 7.13 9.55 20.14
N GLY A 211 7.83 8.76 19.34
CA GLY A 211 8.63 7.65 19.81
C GLY A 211 9.93 8.10 20.46
N ALA A 212 10.31 7.48 21.58
CA ALA A 212 11.46 7.86 22.41
C ALA A 212 12.27 6.63 22.88
N PRO A 213 12.93 5.91 21.95
CA PRO A 213 13.52 4.59 22.20
C PRO A 213 14.69 4.59 23.19
N GLY A 214 15.41 5.70 23.34
CA GLY A 214 16.60 5.76 24.20
C GLY A 214 16.32 6.12 25.65
N SER A 215 15.05 6.26 26.04
CA SER A 215 14.67 6.52 27.44
C SER A 215 14.94 5.30 28.33
N TYR A 216 15.28 5.56 29.60
CA TYR A 216 15.56 4.58 30.65
C TYR A 216 16.49 3.43 30.19
N TYR A 217 17.74 3.75 29.83
CA TYR A 217 18.73 2.79 29.31
C TYR A 217 18.18 1.99 28.13
N TRP A 218 17.60 2.71 27.18
CA TRP A 218 17.05 2.14 25.95
C TRP A 218 15.90 1.14 26.15
N THR A 219 15.20 1.14 27.29
CA THR A 219 13.89 0.46 27.36
C THR A 219 12.95 1.11 26.33
N GLY A 220 13.04 2.43 26.21
CA GLY A 220 12.18 3.24 25.36
C GLY A 220 10.87 3.66 26.04
N THR A 221 10.19 4.62 25.44
CA THR A 221 8.88 5.15 25.87
C THR A 221 8.19 5.84 24.69
N VAL A 222 6.96 6.28 24.90
CA VAL A 222 6.23 7.18 23.99
C VAL A 222 5.89 8.48 24.71
N LYS A 223 6.07 9.60 24.02
CA LYS A 223 5.68 10.93 24.48
C LYS A 223 4.44 11.37 23.72
N VAL A 224 3.32 11.49 24.42
CA VAL A 224 2.02 11.88 23.83
C VAL A 224 1.64 13.25 24.35
N LEU A 225 1.59 14.23 23.45
CA LEU A 225 1.20 15.61 23.73
C LEU A 225 -0.25 15.84 23.30
N ASN A 226 -1.08 16.33 24.22
CA ASN A 226 -2.39 16.88 23.87
C ASN A 226 -2.23 18.33 23.41
N MET A 227 -2.63 18.62 22.17
CA MET A 227 -2.50 19.95 21.58
C MET A 227 -3.47 20.98 22.16
N THR A 228 -4.59 20.54 22.72
CA THR A 228 -5.63 21.39 23.30
C THR A 228 -5.27 21.85 24.71
N SER A 229 -4.82 20.93 25.57
CA SER A 229 -4.41 21.23 26.94
C SER A 229 -2.91 21.55 27.08
N ASN A 230 -2.12 21.34 26.03
CA ASN A 230 -0.66 21.47 26.03
C ASN A 230 0.03 20.67 27.15
N SER A 231 -0.49 19.47 27.43
CA SER A 231 -0.01 18.57 28.50
C SER A 231 0.43 17.22 27.93
N PHE A 232 1.44 16.61 28.55
CA PHE A 232 1.90 15.28 28.20
C PHE A 232 1.18 14.20 29.02
N TYR A 233 0.85 13.08 28.38
CA TYR A 233 0.44 11.87 29.08
C TYR A 233 1.66 11.06 29.51
N ASN A 234 1.59 10.49 30.70
CA ASN A 234 2.66 9.68 31.26
C ASN A 234 2.39 8.21 31.04
N LEU A 235 3.40 7.49 30.56
CA LEU A 235 3.33 6.04 30.43
C LEU A 235 3.44 5.38 31.79
N ASN A 236 2.48 4.50 32.11
CA ASN A 236 2.53 3.76 33.35
C ASN A 236 3.73 2.80 33.34
N LYS A 237 4.62 2.92 34.34
CA LYS A 237 5.88 2.16 34.37
C LYS A 237 5.66 0.67 34.61
N ASP A 238 4.57 0.30 35.29
CA ASP A 238 4.23 -1.09 35.59
C ASP A 238 3.77 -1.86 34.34
N ASP A 239 3.34 -1.14 33.30
CA ASP A 239 2.81 -1.74 32.07
C ASP A 239 3.90 -2.21 31.11
N ILE A 240 5.14 -1.73 31.28
CA ILE A 240 6.28 -2.04 30.42
C ILE A 240 7.22 -2.99 31.15
N SER A 241 7.75 -3.95 30.42
CA SER A 241 8.87 -4.79 30.87
C SER A 241 10.03 -3.93 31.39
N SER A 242 10.57 -4.23 32.57
CA SER A 242 11.76 -3.55 33.13
C SER A 242 13.06 -3.83 32.37
N ARG A 243 12.98 -4.52 31.22
CA ARG A 243 14.12 -4.91 30.38
C ARG A 243 14.65 -3.73 29.58
N ARG A 244 15.93 -3.45 29.81
CA ARG A 244 16.74 -2.50 29.05
C ARG A 244 16.90 -2.95 27.60
N TYR A 245 17.18 -1.99 26.71
CA TYR A 245 17.42 -2.22 25.28
C TYR A 245 16.25 -2.83 24.50
N SER A 246 15.01 -2.48 24.88
CA SER A 246 13.79 -2.91 24.17
C SER A 246 13.44 -2.00 22.99
N TYR A 247 13.89 -0.74 23.02
CA TYR A 247 13.63 0.30 22.01
C TYR A 247 12.13 0.61 21.80
N LEU A 248 11.34 0.64 22.88
CA LEU A 248 9.94 1.04 22.80
C LEU A 248 9.79 2.47 22.23
N GLY A 249 8.90 2.62 21.26
CA GLY A 249 8.75 3.88 20.52
C GLY A 249 9.69 3.98 19.32
N TYR A 250 10.27 2.88 18.85
CA TYR A 250 10.96 2.87 17.56
C TYR A 250 10.00 3.20 16.41
N ALA A 251 8.79 2.63 16.47
CA ALA A 251 7.66 2.99 15.62
C ALA A 251 6.45 3.32 16.49
N VAL A 252 5.59 4.22 16.00
CA VAL A 252 4.36 4.64 16.67
C VAL A 252 3.23 4.75 15.66
N ALA A 253 2.01 4.43 16.08
CA ALA A 253 0.78 4.67 15.34
C ALA A 253 -0.33 5.09 16.31
N ALA A 254 -1.35 5.77 15.82
CA ALA A 254 -2.52 6.19 16.59
C ALA A 254 -3.77 5.81 15.81
N GLY A 255 -4.80 5.36 16.52
CA GLY A 255 -6.05 4.91 15.90
C GLY A 255 -7.10 4.52 16.93
N HIS A 256 -8.28 4.18 16.44
CA HIS A 256 -9.43 3.80 17.24
C HIS A 256 -9.45 2.29 17.50
N PHE A 257 -8.51 1.79 18.31
CA PHE A 257 -8.38 0.34 18.54
C PHE A 257 -9.46 -0.20 19.48
N SER A 258 -9.86 0.56 20.50
CA SER A 258 -10.75 0.05 21.53
C SER A 258 -12.18 0.59 21.51
N SER A 259 -12.38 1.80 21.02
CA SER A 259 -13.68 2.43 20.78
C SER A 259 -13.56 3.38 19.59
N THR A 260 -14.66 3.58 18.87
CA THR A 260 -14.75 4.52 17.74
C THR A 260 -14.59 5.98 18.16
N THR A 261 -14.69 6.29 19.46
CA THR A 261 -14.62 7.66 19.98
C THR A 261 -13.29 8.01 20.65
N SER A 262 -12.51 7.00 21.07
CA SER A 262 -11.25 7.22 21.79
C SER A 262 -10.07 6.89 20.89
N ILE A 263 -9.06 7.76 20.89
CA ILE A 263 -7.80 7.50 20.22
C ILE A 263 -6.88 6.74 21.17
N ASP A 264 -6.40 5.59 20.71
CA ASP A 264 -5.43 4.75 21.39
C ASP A 264 -4.08 4.83 20.67
N VAL A 265 -2.99 4.54 21.38
CA VAL A 265 -1.61 4.69 20.89
C VAL A 265 -0.93 3.33 20.80
N ALA A 266 -0.48 2.96 19.61
CA ALA A 266 0.33 1.77 19.38
C ALA A 266 1.82 2.13 19.33
N ALA A 267 2.67 1.30 19.94
CA ALA A 267 4.12 1.51 19.94
C ALA A 267 4.87 0.18 19.80
N GLY A 268 5.91 0.21 18.97
CA GLY A 268 6.77 -0.93 18.70
C GLY A 268 8.04 -0.92 19.55
N ALA A 269 8.48 -2.11 19.96
CA ALA A 269 9.70 -2.37 20.71
C ALA A 269 10.48 -3.51 20.03
N PRO A 270 11.21 -3.24 18.93
CA PRO A 270 11.76 -4.27 18.03
C PRO A 270 12.79 -5.21 18.67
N GLN A 271 13.44 -4.78 19.75
CA GLN A 271 14.47 -5.57 20.44
C GLN A 271 13.97 -6.24 21.72
N ASP A 272 12.72 -6.00 22.12
CA ASP A 272 12.18 -6.60 23.35
C ASP A 272 12.20 -8.13 23.25
N SER A 273 12.84 -8.76 24.24
CA SER A 273 12.89 -10.21 24.38
C SER A 273 13.50 -10.93 23.17
N GLY A 274 14.31 -10.24 22.37
CA GLY A 274 14.99 -10.77 21.19
C GLY A 274 14.11 -11.01 19.97
N GLY A 275 12.79 -11.20 20.14
CA GLY A 275 11.83 -11.36 19.04
C GLY A 275 11.13 -10.06 18.60
N GLY A 276 11.14 -9.04 19.46
CA GLY A 276 10.40 -7.80 19.28
C GLY A 276 8.96 -7.88 19.77
N LYS A 277 8.40 -6.75 20.19
CA LYS A 277 7.00 -6.65 20.66
C LYS A 277 6.31 -5.39 20.15
N VAL A 278 4.99 -5.43 20.21
CA VAL A 278 4.12 -4.27 20.02
C VAL A 278 3.18 -4.15 21.21
N TYR A 279 2.86 -2.91 21.58
CA TYR A 279 1.97 -2.54 22.66
C TYR A 279 0.91 -1.57 22.16
N ILE A 280 -0.32 -1.67 22.67
CA ILE A 280 -1.34 -0.63 22.51
C ILE A 280 -1.69 -0.08 23.88
N PHE A 281 -1.73 1.24 23.98
CA PHE A 281 -2.02 1.99 25.18
C PHE A 281 -3.30 2.80 25.00
N ARG A 282 -4.19 2.71 25.99
CA ARG A 282 -5.35 3.57 26.14
C ARG A 282 -5.00 4.76 27.02
N ILE A 283 -5.57 5.92 26.69
CA ILE A 283 -5.48 7.11 27.53
C ILE A 283 -6.56 7.04 28.62
N GLU A 284 -6.14 6.93 29.88
CA GLU A 284 -7.01 6.98 31.05
C GLU A 284 -6.55 8.11 31.98
N GLY A 285 -7.35 9.18 32.05
CA GLY A 285 -6.96 10.39 32.79
C GLY A 285 -5.71 11.05 32.20
N ALA A 286 -4.62 11.09 32.98
CA ALA A 286 -3.32 11.61 32.55
C ALA A 286 -2.29 10.51 32.23
N THR A 287 -2.72 9.24 32.22
CA THR A 287 -1.84 8.08 32.08
C THR A 287 -2.16 7.24 30.85
N LEU A 288 -1.14 6.65 30.26
CA LEU A 288 -1.25 5.65 29.21
C LEU A 288 -1.19 4.26 29.86
N VAL A 289 -2.28 3.52 29.73
CA VAL A 289 -2.48 2.18 30.29
C VAL A 289 -2.43 1.15 29.17
N LYS A 290 -1.62 0.10 29.33
CA LYS A 290 -1.50 -0.95 28.31
C LYS A 290 -2.78 -1.81 28.26
N ILE A 291 -3.36 -1.91 27.07
CA ILE A 291 -4.55 -2.72 26.80
C ILE A 291 -4.27 -3.95 25.93
N PHE A 292 -3.19 -3.93 25.16
CA PHE A 292 -2.80 -5.04 24.29
C PHE A 292 -1.28 -5.20 24.21
N GLN A 293 -0.83 -6.43 24.00
CA GLN A 293 0.55 -6.75 23.66
C GLN A 293 0.61 -7.96 22.71
N ALA A 294 1.53 -7.90 21.75
CA ALA A 294 1.89 -9.05 20.91
C ALA A 294 3.40 -9.16 20.74
N SER A 295 3.89 -10.38 20.53
CA SER A 295 5.32 -10.69 20.41
C SER A 295 5.63 -11.30 19.05
N GLY A 296 6.80 -10.96 18.50
CA GLY A 296 7.30 -11.56 17.28
C GLY A 296 7.56 -13.05 17.43
N LYS A 297 7.32 -13.81 16.36
CA LYS A 297 7.47 -15.28 16.35
C LYS A 297 8.91 -15.75 16.18
N ARG A 298 9.79 -14.89 15.65
CA ARG A 298 11.18 -15.23 15.28
C ARG A 298 12.16 -14.29 15.98
N MET A 299 13.21 -14.85 16.59
CA MET A 299 14.28 -14.03 17.15
C MET A 299 15.01 -13.24 16.06
N GLY A 300 15.35 -11.99 16.36
CA GLY A 300 16.04 -11.10 15.44
C GLY A 300 15.16 -10.56 14.31
N SER A 301 13.84 -10.86 14.29
CA SER A 301 12.96 -10.40 13.20
C SER A 301 12.67 -8.91 13.23
N TYR A 302 13.07 -8.23 14.32
CA TYR A 302 12.83 -6.80 14.53
C TYR A 302 11.34 -6.45 14.51
N TYR A 303 10.50 -7.34 15.06
CA TYR A 303 9.04 -7.20 15.06
C TYR A 303 8.58 -5.96 15.82
N GLY A 304 7.79 -5.10 15.18
CA GLY A 304 7.39 -3.80 15.70
C GLY A 304 8.26 -2.63 15.22
N SER A 305 9.07 -2.82 14.17
CA SER A 305 9.90 -1.75 13.60
C SER A 305 9.13 -0.73 12.77
N SER A 306 7.95 -1.12 12.29
CA SER A 306 7.00 -0.29 11.55
C SER A 306 5.59 -0.69 11.99
N LEU A 307 4.69 0.29 12.06
CA LEU A 307 3.31 0.11 12.49
C LEU A 307 2.40 0.94 11.58
N CYS A 308 1.22 0.41 11.28
CA CYS A 308 0.17 1.15 10.57
C CYS A 308 -1.18 0.84 11.22
N ALA A 309 -1.91 1.90 11.56
CA ALA A 309 -3.28 1.83 12.05
C ALA A 309 -4.23 2.18 10.91
N VAL A 310 -5.18 1.32 10.59
CA VAL A 310 -6.09 1.47 9.44
C VAL A 310 -7.31 0.58 9.61
N ASP A 311 -8.52 1.03 9.24
CA ASP A 311 -9.75 0.23 9.29
C ASP A 311 -9.89 -0.60 7.99
N LEU A 312 -9.49 -1.87 8.03
CA LEU A 312 -9.44 -2.73 6.84
C LEU A 312 -10.80 -3.36 6.50
N ASN A 313 -11.68 -3.48 7.48
CA ASN A 313 -12.97 -4.17 7.37
C ASN A 313 -14.19 -3.22 7.41
N GLY A 314 -13.97 -1.92 7.53
CA GLY A 314 -15.00 -0.88 7.46
C GLY A 314 -15.94 -0.87 8.67
N ASP A 315 -15.48 -1.33 9.84
CA ASP A 315 -16.29 -1.39 11.05
C ASP A 315 -16.17 -0.15 11.96
N GLY A 316 -15.33 0.81 11.57
CA GLY A 316 -15.06 2.05 12.29
C GLY A 316 -14.00 1.93 13.39
N LEU A 317 -13.46 0.72 13.64
CA LEU A 317 -12.31 0.51 14.50
C LEU A 317 -11.03 0.41 13.66
N SER A 318 -9.93 0.92 14.19
CA SER A 318 -8.63 0.76 13.53
C SER A 318 -8.07 -0.63 13.78
N ASP A 319 -7.65 -1.29 12.72
CA ASP A 319 -6.82 -2.49 12.73
C ASP A 319 -5.34 -2.14 12.78
N LEU A 320 -4.48 -3.12 13.07
CA LEU A 320 -3.05 -2.92 13.23
C LEU A 320 -2.24 -3.85 12.32
N LEU A 321 -1.37 -3.26 11.51
CA LEU A 321 -0.32 -3.98 10.81
C LEU A 321 1.02 -3.76 11.52
N VAL A 322 1.78 -4.84 11.68
CA VAL A 322 3.07 -4.84 12.38
C VAL A 322 4.15 -5.44 11.49
N GLY A 323 5.17 -4.65 11.18
CA GLY A 323 6.30 -5.08 10.36
C GLY A 323 7.40 -5.78 11.16
N ALA A 324 8.03 -6.74 10.51
CA ALA A 324 9.22 -7.48 10.94
C ALA A 324 10.17 -7.65 9.74
N PRO A 325 10.82 -6.57 9.28
CA PRO A 325 11.62 -6.58 8.05
C PRO A 325 12.87 -7.47 8.11
N MET A 326 13.35 -7.81 9.31
CA MET A 326 14.47 -8.74 9.49
C MET A 326 13.99 -10.19 9.73
N TYR A 327 12.70 -10.46 9.56
CA TYR A 327 12.20 -11.83 9.57
C TYR A 327 12.93 -12.64 8.49
N SER A 328 13.47 -13.78 8.90
CA SER A 328 14.36 -14.58 8.08
C SER A 328 13.90 -16.04 8.02
N GLU A 329 13.51 -16.48 6.83
CA GLU A 329 13.45 -17.90 6.47
C GLU A 329 14.81 -18.37 5.95
N GLN A 330 15.40 -17.59 5.03
CA GLN A 330 16.78 -17.74 4.59
C GLN A 330 17.60 -16.53 5.03
N ARG A 331 17.17 -15.31 4.67
CA ARG A 331 17.82 -14.05 5.09
C ARG A 331 16.94 -12.83 4.80
N ASP A 332 16.47 -12.18 5.85
CA ASP A 332 15.84 -10.86 5.85
C ASP A 332 14.80 -10.67 4.72
N GLU A 333 13.98 -11.70 4.44
CA GLU A 333 12.86 -11.60 3.51
C GLU A 333 11.84 -10.57 4.00
N GLY A 334 11.62 -10.55 5.31
CA GLY A 334 10.67 -9.67 5.97
C GLY A 334 9.25 -10.23 6.00
N GLN A 335 8.45 -9.75 6.95
CA GLN A 335 7.08 -10.22 7.18
C GLN A 335 6.24 -9.09 7.79
N VAL A 336 4.94 -9.09 7.50
CA VAL A 336 3.96 -8.21 8.16
C VAL A 336 2.84 -9.05 8.75
N THR A 337 2.51 -8.81 10.02
CA THR A 337 1.38 -9.46 10.71
C THR A 337 0.21 -8.50 10.80
N VAL A 338 -1.00 -8.99 10.52
CA VAL A 338 -2.23 -8.18 10.51
C VAL A 338 -3.15 -8.61 11.64
N TYR A 339 -3.54 -7.63 12.44
CA TYR A 339 -4.46 -7.81 13.56
C TYR A 339 -5.72 -6.99 13.35
N LEU A 340 -6.89 -7.65 13.41
CA LEU A 340 -8.17 -6.94 13.41
C LEU A 340 -8.61 -6.60 14.82
N SER A 341 -9.20 -5.43 15.00
CA SER A 341 -9.84 -5.09 16.28
C SER A 341 -11.17 -5.84 16.44
N ARG A 342 -11.45 -6.28 17.67
CA ARG A 342 -12.73 -6.88 18.09
C ARG A 342 -13.44 -6.02 19.14
N SER A 343 -13.14 -4.72 19.18
CA SER A 343 -13.54 -3.75 20.23
C SER A 343 -12.85 -3.99 21.59
N ASN A 344 -12.95 -2.99 22.48
CA ASN A 344 -12.36 -3.00 23.82
C ASN A 344 -10.83 -3.21 23.87
N GLY A 345 -10.14 -3.06 22.73
CA GLY A 345 -8.69 -3.23 22.64
C GLY A 345 -8.24 -4.67 22.39
N VAL A 346 -9.19 -5.58 22.13
CA VAL A 346 -8.87 -6.95 21.77
C VAL A 346 -8.48 -7.00 20.30
N MET A 347 -7.24 -7.41 20.03
CA MET A 347 -6.71 -7.54 18.67
C MET A 347 -6.54 -9.02 18.33
N VAL A 348 -7.02 -9.45 17.16
CA VAL A 348 -6.96 -10.84 16.70
C VAL A 348 -6.09 -10.92 15.44
N GLU A 349 -5.06 -11.76 15.47
CA GLU A 349 -4.24 -12.05 14.30
C GLU A 349 -5.09 -12.77 13.23
N VAL A 350 -5.21 -12.18 12.04
CA VAL A 350 -6.02 -12.75 10.94
C VAL A 350 -5.19 -13.14 9.72
N ALA A 351 -4.03 -12.52 9.53
CA ALA A 351 -3.20 -12.76 8.36
C ALA A 351 -1.73 -12.46 8.61
N VAL A 352 -0.89 -13.11 7.81
CA VAL A 352 0.55 -12.85 7.70
C VAL A 352 0.86 -12.63 6.23
N LEU A 353 1.52 -11.52 5.91
CA LEU A 353 1.87 -11.10 4.55
C LEU A 353 3.38 -11.21 4.38
N ASN A 354 3.81 -11.73 3.23
CA ASN A 354 5.23 -11.98 2.93
C ASN A 354 5.69 -11.36 1.59
N GLY A 355 4.83 -10.62 0.87
CA GLY A 355 5.15 -10.16 -0.49
C GLY A 355 5.49 -11.33 -1.41
N ASP A 356 6.59 -11.22 -2.15
CA ASP A 356 7.15 -12.31 -2.96
C ASP A 356 8.11 -13.23 -2.17
N ASN A 357 8.30 -13.00 -0.87
CA ASN A 357 9.28 -13.71 -0.02
C ASN A 357 10.70 -13.69 -0.61
N SER A 358 11.08 -12.54 -1.18
CA SER A 358 12.35 -12.34 -1.86
C SER A 358 13.52 -12.25 -0.86
N TYR A 359 14.64 -12.88 -1.19
CA TYR A 359 15.86 -12.86 -0.37
C TYR A 359 16.33 -11.42 -0.08
N ASN A 360 16.56 -11.11 1.20
CA ASN A 360 17.05 -9.82 1.69
C ASN A 360 16.20 -8.63 1.20
N ALA A 361 14.89 -8.82 1.08
CA ALA A 361 13.96 -7.80 0.59
C ALA A 361 13.60 -6.73 1.63
N HIS A 362 13.67 -7.08 2.93
CA HIS A 362 13.19 -6.24 4.02
C HIS A 362 11.70 -5.87 3.87
N PHE A 363 10.86 -6.83 3.50
CA PHE A 363 9.42 -6.60 3.40
C PHE A 363 8.83 -6.19 4.76
N GLY A 364 8.09 -5.09 4.79
CA GLY A 364 7.56 -4.52 6.04
C GLY A 364 8.46 -3.47 6.68
N GLU A 365 9.49 -2.97 5.99
CA GLU A 365 10.31 -1.85 6.47
C GLU A 365 9.47 -0.57 6.64
N SER A 366 8.54 -0.34 5.72
CA SER A 366 7.54 0.73 5.79
C SER A 366 6.15 0.18 5.50
N ILE A 367 5.14 0.72 6.18
CA ILE A 367 3.73 0.38 6.00
C ILE A 367 2.95 1.70 6.08
N SER A 368 2.11 1.97 5.08
CA SER A 368 1.25 3.15 5.06
C SER A 368 -0.17 2.77 4.70
N ALA A 369 -1.13 3.37 5.39
CA ALA A 369 -2.50 3.46 4.90
C ALA A 369 -2.50 4.37 3.67
N ILE A 370 -3.18 3.96 2.62
CA ILE A 370 -3.18 4.70 1.35
C ILE A 370 -4.57 5.20 0.97
N GLY A 371 -5.57 4.98 1.82
CA GLY A 371 -6.97 5.25 1.49
C GLY A 371 -7.61 4.03 0.82
N ASP A 372 -8.89 4.16 0.50
CA ASP A 372 -9.57 3.27 -0.43
C ASP A 372 -9.17 3.69 -1.86
N ILE A 373 -8.21 2.99 -2.47
CA ILE A 373 -7.65 3.40 -3.77
C ILE A 373 -8.43 2.83 -4.94
N ASP A 374 -9.30 1.83 -4.73
CA ASP A 374 -10.14 1.23 -5.77
C ASP A 374 -11.65 1.47 -5.60
N ASP A 375 -12.00 2.33 -4.64
CA ASP A 375 -13.34 2.82 -4.32
C ASP A 375 -14.31 1.66 -4.04
N ASP A 376 -13.81 0.62 -3.35
CA ASP A 376 -14.56 -0.59 -3.02
C ASP A 376 -15.25 -0.53 -1.63
N GLY A 377 -14.97 0.53 -0.87
CA GLY A 377 -15.49 0.80 0.46
C GLY A 377 -14.57 0.40 1.61
N TYR A 378 -13.41 -0.19 1.33
CA TYR A 378 -12.44 -0.62 2.35
C TYR A 378 -11.10 0.12 2.20
N GLN A 379 -10.41 0.36 3.32
CA GLN A 379 -9.11 1.01 3.26
C GLN A 379 -8.03 0.03 2.80
N ASP A 380 -7.15 0.51 1.93
CA ASP A 380 -6.02 -0.25 1.40
C ASP A 380 -4.70 0.15 2.07
N VAL A 381 -3.69 -0.71 1.90
CA VAL A 381 -2.35 -0.50 2.46
C VAL A 381 -1.26 -0.73 1.43
N ALA A 382 -0.18 0.05 1.57
CA ALA A 382 1.08 -0.16 0.85
C ALA A 382 2.18 -0.58 1.81
N ILE A 383 2.97 -1.59 1.39
CA ILE A 383 4.07 -2.16 2.17
C ILE A 383 5.36 -2.11 1.36
N GLY A 384 6.40 -1.52 1.94
CA GLY A 384 7.71 -1.37 1.32
C GLY A 384 8.65 -2.56 1.55
N ALA A 385 9.43 -2.88 0.53
CA ALA A 385 10.55 -3.83 0.53
C ALA A 385 11.77 -3.17 -0.16
N PRO A 386 12.42 -2.19 0.49
CA PRO A 386 13.41 -1.33 -0.16
C PRO A 386 14.67 -2.05 -0.64
N LYS A 387 15.00 -3.21 -0.05
CA LYS A 387 16.21 -3.95 -0.44
C LYS A 387 15.97 -5.00 -1.52
N GLU A 388 14.72 -5.23 -1.90
CA GLU A 388 14.36 -6.15 -2.98
C GLU A 388 14.94 -5.69 -4.33
N ASP A 389 15.06 -6.61 -5.30
CA ASP A 389 15.64 -6.37 -6.61
C ASP A 389 17.06 -5.75 -6.50
N ASP A 390 17.94 -6.30 -5.65
CA ASP A 390 19.31 -5.79 -5.37
C ASP A 390 19.29 -4.28 -5.10
N TYR A 391 18.63 -3.93 -4.00
CA TYR A 391 18.38 -2.56 -3.58
C TYR A 391 17.61 -1.72 -4.60
N GLY A 392 16.96 -2.28 -5.62
CA GLY A 392 16.07 -1.55 -6.52
C GLY A 392 14.82 -1.05 -5.81
N GLY A 393 14.35 -1.84 -4.85
CA GLY A 393 13.21 -1.58 -3.99
C GLY A 393 11.87 -1.81 -4.66
N VAL A 394 10.92 -2.30 -3.88
CA VAL A 394 9.57 -2.69 -4.32
C VAL A 394 8.54 -2.19 -3.31
N VAL A 395 7.37 -1.80 -3.80
CA VAL A 395 6.18 -1.54 -2.97
C VAL A 395 5.07 -2.49 -3.37
N TYR A 396 4.45 -3.13 -2.40
CA TYR A 396 3.31 -4.02 -2.58
C TYR A 396 2.03 -3.35 -2.09
N ILE A 397 0.94 -3.54 -2.81
CA ILE A 397 -0.37 -3.02 -2.44
C ILE A 397 -1.29 -4.17 -2.07
N TYR A 398 -1.96 -4.03 -0.94
CA TYR A 398 -2.91 -5.01 -0.44
C TYR A 398 -4.25 -4.32 -0.19
N HIS A 399 -5.31 -5.00 -0.63
CA HIS A 399 -6.66 -4.51 -0.46
C HIS A 399 -7.28 -4.89 0.85
N GLY A 400 -8.03 -3.93 1.41
CA GLY A 400 -9.02 -4.18 2.45
C GLY A 400 -10.16 -5.09 1.96
N SER A 401 -10.99 -5.53 2.88
CA SER A 401 -12.19 -6.33 2.62
C SER A 401 -12.99 -6.50 3.90
N ALA A 402 -14.27 -6.88 3.80
CA ALA A 402 -15.10 -7.24 4.97
C ALA A 402 -14.48 -8.28 5.93
N ARG A 403 -13.46 -9.04 5.48
CA ARG A 403 -12.75 -10.04 6.32
C ARG A 403 -11.40 -9.53 6.85
N GLY A 404 -11.10 -8.25 6.71
CA GLY A 404 -9.79 -7.64 6.98
C GLY A 404 -9.03 -7.40 5.70
N ILE A 405 -8.02 -8.21 5.40
CA ILE A 405 -7.12 -7.98 4.25
C ILE A 405 -7.11 -9.17 3.29
N THR A 406 -6.95 -8.91 1.99
CA THR A 406 -6.66 -9.99 1.04
C THR A 406 -5.20 -10.40 1.15
N SER A 407 -4.92 -11.68 1.41
CA SER A 407 -3.55 -12.18 1.66
C SER A 407 -2.59 -12.11 0.47
N LYS A 408 -3.11 -12.03 -0.76
CA LYS A 408 -2.32 -11.82 -1.97
C LYS A 408 -2.36 -10.34 -2.34
N TYR A 409 -1.20 -9.74 -2.56
CA TYR A 409 -1.13 -8.36 -3.03
C TYR A 409 -1.84 -8.21 -4.37
N SER A 410 -2.50 -7.07 -4.57
CA SER A 410 -3.14 -6.70 -5.84
C SER A 410 -2.15 -6.09 -6.82
N MET A 411 -1.08 -5.47 -6.32
CA MET A 411 -0.06 -4.84 -7.14
C MET A 411 1.34 -4.96 -6.56
N ARG A 412 2.33 -5.08 -7.45
CA ARG A 412 3.76 -4.98 -7.17
C ARG A 412 4.37 -3.85 -7.99
N LEU A 413 4.94 -2.85 -7.32
CA LEU A 413 5.58 -1.68 -7.90
C LEU A 413 7.10 -1.81 -7.75
N SER A 414 7.80 -2.21 -8.83
CA SER A 414 9.26 -2.25 -8.82
C SER A 414 9.84 -0.88 -9.15
N GLY A 415 10.72 -0.35 -8.29
CA GLY A 415 11.41 0.91 -8.56
C GLY A 415 12.17 0.90 -9.89
N ARG A 416 12.78 -0.25 -10.26
CA ARG A 416 13.51 -0.39 -11.53
C ARG A 416 12.62 -0.25 -12.77
N SER A 417 11.35 -0.62 -12.66
CA SER A 417 10.37 -0.50 -13.75
C SER A 417 9.94 0.95 -14.00
N ILE A 418 9.93 1.78 -12.96
CA ILE A 418 9.60 3.21 -13.01
C ILE A 418 10.83 3.99 -13.50
N ASN A 419 11.97 3.77 -12.85
CA ASN A 419 13.24 4.38 -13.26
C ASN A 419 14.42 3.50 -12.81
N PRO A 420 15.28 3.02 -13.72
CA PRO A 420 16.41 2.14 -13.38
C PRO A 420 17.43 2.70 -12.38
N ALA A 421 17.48 4.03 -12.22
CA ALA A 421 18.33 4.71 -11.25
C ALA A 421 17.77 4.65 -9.81
N LEU A 422 16.54 4.18 -9.63
CA LEU A 422 15.94 4.05 -8.30
C LEU A 422 16.62 2.94 -7.49
N ARG A 423 16.70 3.18 -6.18
CA ARG A 423 17.30 2.34 -5.16
C ARG A 423 16.55 2.52 -3.85
N MET A 424 16.45 1.50 -2.99
CA MET A 424 15.71 1.61 -1.73
C MET A 424 14.28 2.12 -1.90
N PHE A 425 13.65 1.89 -3.05
CA PHE A 425 12.29 2.31 -3.32
C PHE A 425 11.32 1.62 -2.37
N GLY A 426 10.49 2.40 -1.67
CA GLY A 426 9.64 1.91 -0.58
C GLY A 426 10.25 2.06 0.82
N GLN A 427 11.33 2.83 0.99
CA GLN A 427 11.87 3.12 2.33
C GLN A 427 10.90 3.97 3.18
N SER A 428 10.21 4.91 2.55
CA SER A 428 9.12 5.67 3.14
C SER A 428 7.99 5.77 2.13
N ILE A 429 6.76 5.72 2.64
CA ILE A 429 5.53 5.76 1.86
C ILE A 429 4.58 6.72 2.57
N SER A 430 3.93 7.58 1.79
CA SER A 430 2.79 8.38 2.21
C SER A 430 1.64 8.09 1.24
N GLY A 431 0.41 8.26 1.73
CA GLY A 431 -0.80 8.19 0.93
C GLY A 431 -1.96 8.88 1.64
N ASN A 432 -3.18 8.54 1.24
CA ASN A 432 -4.43 9.06 1.81
C ASN A 432 -4.69 10.56 1.52
N VAL A 433 -4.04 11.12 0.49
CA VAL A 433 -4.34 12.45 -0.02
C VAL A 433 -4.56 12.38 -1.53
N ASP A 434 -5.64 12.99 -2.01
CA ASP A 434 -5.83 13.26 -3.43
C ASP A 434 -4.97 14.48 -3.84
N MET A 435 -3.95 14.22 -4.66
CA MET A 435 -2.98 15.24 -5.08
C MET A 435 -3.20 15.75 -6.50
N ASP A 436 -4.08 15.14 -7.29
CA ASP A 436 -4.38 15.56 -8.66
C ASP A 436 -5.84 15.98 -8.87
N GLY A 437 -6.68 15.87 -7.84
CA GLY A 437 -8.07 16.31 -7.85
C GLY A 437 -9.00 15.34 -8.55
N ASN A 438 -8.62 14.06 -8.66
CA ASN A 438 -9.42 13.03 -9.33
C ASN A 438 -10.32 12.23 -8.35
N GLU A 439 -10.36 12.63 -7.08
CA GLU A 439 -11.10 12.02 -5.97
C GLU A 439 -10.66 10.61 -5.56
N TYR A 440 -9.52 10.15 -6.08
CA TYR A 440 -8.81 8.96 -5.62
C TYR A 440 -7.54 9.39 -4.88
N PRO A 441 -7.27 8.85 -3.68
CA PRO A 441 -5.97 9.03 -3.07
C PRO A 441 -4.88 8.47 -3.99
N GLY A 442 -3.79 9.20 -4.17
CA GLY A 442 -2.61 8.64 -4.84
C GLY A 442 -1.55 8.18 -3.85
N LEU A 443 -0.39 7.80 -4.38
CA LEU A 443 0.67 7.16 -3.62
C LEU A 443 2.02 7.84 -3.83
N GLY A 444 2.60 8.35 -2.74
CA GLY A 444 3.97 8.88 -2.70
C GLY A 444 4.93 7.85 -2.13
N SER A 445 5.89 7.36 -2.93
CA SER A 445 6.91 6.39 -2.49
C SER A 445 8.34 6.91 -2.71
N PHE A 446 9.28 6.46 -1.87
CA PHE A 446 10.61 7.06 -1.78
C PHE A 446 11.84 6.12 -1.74
N GLN A 447 13.02 6.65 -2.17
CA GLN A 447 14.35 6.03 -2.34
C GLN A 447 15.50 6.68 -1.52
N THR A 448 16.29 5.97 -0.71
CA THR A 448 17.51 6.53 -0.05
C THR A 448 18.88 5.94 -0.51
N HIS A 449 19.86 6.79 -0.84
CA HIS A 449 21.34 6.58 -1.01
C HIS A 449 21.85 5.80 -2.26
N ASN A 450 23.08 5.88 -2.79
CA ASN A 450 24.28 6.74 -2.64
C ASN A 450 24.97 6.76 -4.04
N ARG A 451 25.37 7.93 -4.56
CA ARG A 451 26.06 8.21 -5.85
C ARG A 451 25.25 8.56 -7.12
N ILE A 452 23.94 8.35 -7.23
CA ILE A 452 23.18 8.78 -8.44
C ILE A 452 21.83 9.39 -8.03
N THR A 453 21.51 10.51 -8.68
CA THR A 453 20.45 11.51 -8.44
C THR A 453 19.12 11.01 -7.86
N ASN A 454 18.75 11.62 -6.72
CA ASN A 454 17.51 11.45 -5.95
C ASN A 454 16.26 11.68 -6.80
N VAL A 455 15.25 10.81 -6.77
CA VAL A 455 13.92 11.23 -7.25
C VAL A 455 12.73 10.56 -6.56
N PHE A 456 11.85 11.36 -5.93
CA PHE A 456 10.55 10.93 -5.36
C PHE A 456 9.55 10.67 -6.49
N ASN A 457 8.79 9.57 -6.46
CA ASN A 457 7.74 9.27 -7.43
C ASN A 457 6.36 9.35 -6.78
N TRP A 458 5.55 10.30 -7.23
CA TRP A 458 4.11 10.27 -7.03
C TRP A 458 3.49 9.46 -8.16
N ASN A 459 2.89 8.32 -7.82
CA ASN A 459 2.10 7.55 -8.76
C ASN A 459 0.63 7.90 -8.53
N ARG A 460 -0.06 8.22 -9.62
CA ARG A 460 -1.46 8.66 -9.58
C ARG A 460 -2.38 7.46 -9.70
N SER A 461 -3.44 7.45 -8.92
CA SER A 461 -4.49 6.44 -9.02
C SER A 461 -5.34 6.71 -10.27
N ARG A 462 -5.60 5.66 -11.04
CA ARG A 462 -6.42 5.66 -12.26
C ARG A 462 -7.87 5.42 -11.83
N PRO A 463 -8.85 6.13 -12.42
CA PRO A 463 -10.26 5.92 -12.10
C PRO A 463 -10.67 4.47 -12.33
N VAL A 464 -11.34 3.88 -11.34
CA VAL A 464 -11.79 2.49 -11.40
C VAL A 464 -13.22 2.43 -11.91
N ILE A 465 -13.43 1.61 -12.94
CA ILE A 465 -14.74 1.32 -13.54
C ILE A 465 -15.20 -0.05 -13.07
N THR A 466 -16.38 -0.09 -12.45
CA THR A 466 -17.06 -1.34 -12.16
C THR A 466 -18.08 -1.62 -13.24
N VAL A 467 -17.99 -2.80 -13.84
CA VAL A 467 -18.97 -3.30 -14.81
C VAL A 467 -19.69 -4.47 -14.17
N ASP A 468 -21.00 -4.32 -14.06
CA ASP A 468 -21.93 -5.37 -13.68
C ASP A 468 -22.39 -6.09 -14.95
N VAL A 469 -22.18 -7.39 -14.96
CA VAL A 469 -22.50 -8.26 -16.09
C VAL A 469 -23.43 -9.35 -15.60
N SER A 470 -24.64 -9.36 -16.15
CA SER A 470 -25.69 -10.33 -15.83
C SER A 470 -25.98 -11.17 -17.06
N ILE A 471 -25.77 -12.49 -16.95
CA ILE A 471 -26.09 -13.46 -18.01
C ILE A 471 -27.40 -14.15 -17.62
N TYR A 472 -28.46 -13.90 -18.39
CA TYR A 472 -29.76 -14.55 -18.23
C TYR A 472 -29.86 -15.74 -19.18
N LEU A 473 -30.01 -16.92 -18.60
CA LEU A 473 -30.25 -18.19 -19.28
C LEU A 473 -31.67 -18.67 -18.97
N PRO A 474 -32.32 -19.43 -19.87
CA PRO A 474 -33.59 -20.06 -19.56
C PRO A 474 -33.44 -21.09 -18.45
N VAL A 475 -34.53 -21.40 -17.73
CA VAL A 475 -34.51 -22.31 -16.57
C VAL A 475 -34.10 -23.74 -16.97
N SER A 476 -34.48 -24.17 -18.16
CA SER A 476 -34.15 -25.49 -18.70
C SER A 476 -34.25 -25.52 -20.22
N ILE A 477 -33.45 -26.37 -20.85
CA ILE A 477 -33.53 -26.63 -22.30
C ILE A 477 -34.34 -27.91 -22.51
N ASN A 478 -35.45 -27.79 -23.23
CA ASN A 478 -36.20 -28.96 -23.71
C ASN A 478 -35.59 -29.42 -25.05
N ILE A 479 -34.82 -30.50 -24.98
CA ILE A 479 -34.09 -31.11 -26.10
C ILE A 479 -35.00 -31.97 -26.99
N SER A 480 -36.23 -32.23 -26.56
CA SER A 480 -37.18 -33.10 -27.26
C SER A 480 -38.01 -32.37 -28.32
N VAL A 481 -38.05 -31.04 -28.29
CA VAL A 481 -38.87 -30.23 -29.20
C VAL A 481 -37.98 -29.20 -29.90
N PRO A 482 -37.67 -29.37 -31.20
CA PRO A 482 -36.88 -28.39 -31.94
C PRO A 482 -37.64 -27.07 -32.05
N GLN A 483 -37.05 -26.01 -31.50
CA GLN A 483 -37.67 -24.68 -31.36
C GLN A 483 -37.22 -23.69 -32.44
N CYS A 484 -36.14 -23.95 -33.19
CA CYS A 484 -35.64 -23.07 -34.24
C CYS A 484 -35.51 -23.77 -35.60
N HIS A 485 -35.55 -22.95 -36.65
CA HIS A 485 -35.18 -23.32 -38.02
C HIS A 485 -33.85 -22.66 -38.40
N GLU A 486 -32.86 -23.47 -38.78
CA GLU A 486 -31.64 -23.00 -39.42
C GLU A 486 -31.54 -23.69 -40.80
N GLY A 487 -32.06 -23.04 -41.84
CA GLY A 487 -32.22 -23.67 -43.15
C GLY A 487 -33.16 -24.90 -43.12
N PRO A 488 -32.81 -26.03 -43.76
CA PRO A 488 -33.65 -27.23 -43.80
C PRO A 488 -33.51 -28.17 -42.56
N GLN A 489 -32.73 -27.80 -41.54
CA GLN A 489 -32.54 -28.62 -40.33
C GLN A 489 -33.33 -28.05 -39.14
N HIS A 490 -34.06 -28.93 -38.46
CA HIS A 490 -34.73 -28.65 -37.18
C HIS A 490 -33.72 -28.82 -36.04
N LEU A 491 -33.39 -27.73 -35.35
CA LEU A 491 -32.39 -27.73 -34.28
C LEU A 491 -32.99 -27.19 -32.97
N ASN A 492 -32.47 -27.70 -31.86
CA ASN A 492 -32.76 -27.13 -30.55
C ASN A 492 -31.94 -25.86 -30.36
N CYS A 493 -32.62 -24.80 -29.96
CA CYS A 493 -32.02 -23.50 -29.73
C CYS A 493 -32.59 -22.89 -28.44
N PHE A 494 -31.87 -21.94 -27.89
CA PHE A 494 -32.37 -21.11 -26.81
C PHE A 494 -31.69 -19.74 -26.84
N ASN A 495 -32.34 -18.76 -26.22
CA ASN A 495 -31.85 -17.40 -26.17
C ASN A 495 -31.03 -17.18 -24.89
N VAL A 496 -29.88 -16.55 -25.07
CA VAL A 496 -28.97 -16.10 -24.01
C VAL A 496 -28.99 -14.58 -24.04
N THR A 497 -29.43 -13.96 -22.96
CA THR A 497 -29.42 -12.50 -22.84
C THR A 497 -28.31 -12.09 -21.91
N ILE A 498 -27.46 -11.18 -22.34
CA ILE A 498 -26.39 -10.61 -21.53
C ILE A 498 -26.62 -9.11 -21.36
N CYS A 499 -26.62 -8.63 -20.13
CA CYS A 499 -26.81 -7.24 -19.79
C CYS A 499 -25.54 -6.68 -19.16
N PHE A 500 -25.21 -5.44 -19.55
CA PHE A 500 -24.07 -4.69 -19.05
C PHE A 500 -24.56 -3.38 -18.46
N GLN A 501 -24.08 -3.09 -17.26
CA GLN A 501 -24.21 -1.78 -16.63
C GLN A 501 -22.85 -1.38 -16.06
N PHE A 502 -22.45 -0.11 -16.19
CA PHE A 502 -21.23 0.36 -15.52
C PHE A 502 -21.49 1.58 -14.65
N HIS A 503 -20.66 1.67 -13.63
CA HIS A 503 -20.60 2.78 -12.69
C HIS A 503 -19.15 3.00 -12.25
N GLY A 504 -18.86 4.20 -11.74
CA GLY A 504 -17.55 4.55 -11.24
C GLY A 504 -17.50 6.03 -10.84
N LYS A 505 -16.57 6.36 -9.94
CA LYS A 505 -16.35 7.72 -9.48
C LYS A 505 -15.45 8.47 -10.47
N HIS A 506 -15.87 9.66 -10.89
CA HIS A 506 -15.14 10.54 -11.82
C HIS A 506 -14.73 9.86 -13.15
N VAL A 507 -15.62 9.05 -13.72
CA VAL A 507 -15.40 8.38 -15.02
C VAL A 507 -15.99 9.18 -16.18
N PRO A 508 -15.48 9.02 -17.42
CA PRO A 508 -16.11 9.59 -18.61
C PRO A 508 -17.56 9.14 -18.72
N GLY A 509 -18.46 10.02 -19.17
CA GLY A 509 -19.90 9.72 -19.27
C GLY A 509 -20.24 8.56 -20.21
N GLN A 510 -19.31 8.18 -21.10
CA GLN A 510 -19.44 7.04 -22.01
C GLN A 510 -18.13 6.25 -22.07
N ILE A 511 -18.24 4.91 -22.11
CA ILE A 511 -17.09 4.01 -22.24
C ILE A 511 -17.27 3.04 -23.42
N GLU A 512 -16.15 2.63 -24.02
CA GLU A 512 -16.12 1.54 -24.99
C GLU A 512 -15.68 0.24 -24.28
N LEU A 513 -16.47 -0.82 -24.42
CA LEU A 513 -16.22 -2.13 -23.81
C LEU A 513 -16.16 -3.21 -24.90
N LEU A 514 -15.07 -3.96 -24.96
CA LEU A 514 -14.96 -5.14 -25.81
C LEU A 514 -15.25 -6.37 -24.96
N TYR A 515 -16.19 -7.20 -25.38
CA TYR A 515 -16.50 -8.45 -24.67
C TYR A 515 -16.54 -9.66 -25.61
N ASN A 516 -16.19 -10.80 -25.05
CA ASN A 516 -16.16 -12.11 -25.68
C ASN A 516 -17.07 -13.05 -24.89
N LEU A 517 -18.22 -13.40 -25.46
CA LEU A 517 -19.11 -14.42 -24.93
C LEU A 517 -18.69 -15.78 -25.45
N THR A 518 -18.24 -16.67 -24.57
CA THR A 518 -17.85 -18.04 -24.89
C THR A 518 -18.85 -19.03 -24.31
N ALA A 519 -19.31 -19.96 -25.13
CA ALA A 519 -20.20 -21.03 -24.74
C ALA A 519 -19.43 -22.33 -24.46
N ASP A 520 -19.92 -23.11 -23.50
CA ASP A 520 -19.39 -24.42 -23.08
C ASP A 520 -17.90 -24.40 -22.73
N VAL A 521 -17.54 -23.45 -21.87
CA VAL A 521 -16.15 -23.09 -21.53
C VAL A 521 -15.41 -24.27 -20.90
N ASP A 522 -16.09 -25.04 -20.06
CA ASP A 522 -15.52 -26.18 -19.34
C ASP A 522 -15.04 -27.28 -20.28
N LYS A 523 -15.84 -27.59 -21.32
CA LYS A 523 -15.50 -28.56 -22.36
C LYS A 523 -14.32 -28.06 -23.19
N ARG A 524 -14.33 -26.77 -23.53
CA ARG A 524 -13.26 -26.14 -24.31
C ARG A 524 -11.92 -26.13 -23.57
N GLN A 525 -11.91 -25.84 -22.27
CA GLN A 525 -10.70 -25.91 -21.44
C GLN A 525 -10.14 -27.33 -21.37
N ARG A 526 -10.99 -28.35 -21.45
CA ARG A 526 -10.61 -29.76 -21.54
C ARG A 526 -10.33 -30.24 -22.98
N SER A 527 -10.25 -29.33 -23.94
CA SER A 527 -10.06 -29.62 -25.38
C SER A 527 -11.12 -30.57 -25.97
N GLN A 528 -12.34 -30.56 -25.43
CA GLN A 528 -13.49 -31.31 -25.94
C GLN A 528 -14.34 -30.46 -26.90
N PRO A 529 -15.05 -31.07 -27.86
CA PRO A 529 -15.95 -30.34 -28.75
C PRO A 529 -17.07 -29.67 -27.96
N THR A 530 -17.36 -28.41 -28.28
CA THR A 530 -18.42 -27.64 -27.62
C THR A 530 -19.79 -28.13 -28.07
N ARG A 531 -20.72 -28.23 -27.13
CA ARG A 531 -22.07 -28.77 -27.38
C ARG A 531 -23.02 -27.74 -27.96
N VAL A 532 -22.69 -26.47 -27.81
CA VAL A 532 -23.45 -25.34 -28.32
C VAL A 532 -22.59 -24.46 -29.22
N TYR A 533 -23.23 -23.76 -30.15
CA TYR A 533 -22.60 -22.78 -31.04
C TYR A 533 -23.50 -21.57 -31.27
N PHE A 534 -22.90 -20.51 -31.77
CA PHE A 534 -23.56 -19.32 -32.28
C PHE A 534 -23.39 -19.27 -33.81
N PRO A 535 -24.42 -18.85 -34.56
CA PRO A 535 -24.29 -18.67 -36.00
C PRO A 535 -23.53 -17.37 -36.29
N ASN A 536 -22.47 -17.44 -37.10
CA ASN A 536 -21.74 -16.24 -37.53
C ASN A 536 -21.39 -16.31 -39.02
N ASN A 537 -22.15 -15.61 -39.87
CA ASN A 537 -21.92 -15.53 -41.32
C ASN A 537 -21.63 -16.89 -42.01
N GLY A 538 -22.35 -17.93 -41.60
CA GLY A 538 -22.23 -19.29 -42.16
C GLY A 538 -21.23 -20.21 -41.44
N ASP A 539 -20.48 -19.72 -40.46
CA ASP A 539 -19.56 -20.51 -39.65
C ASP A 539 -20.12 -20.79 -38.24
N GLN A 540 -19.83 -21.96 -37.68
CA GLN A 540 -20.33 -22.39 -36.36
C GLN A 540 -19.30 -22.05 -35.27
N THR A 541 -19.43 -20.90 -34.62
CA THR A 541 -18.46 -20.46 -33.62
C THR A 541 -18.96 -20.68 -32.19
N ALA A 542 -18.06 -21.09 -31.29
CA ALA A 542 -18.37 -21.20 -29.85
C ALA A 542 -18.17 -19.88 -29.08
N THR A 543 -17.64 -18.86 -29.75
CA THR A 543 -17.35 -17.55 -29.17
C THR A 543 -17.91 -16.45 -30.07
N VAL A 544 -18.49 -15.43 -29.46
CA VAL A 544 -18.93 -14.18 -30.12
C VAL A 544 -18.19 -13.02 -29.47
N SER A 545 -17.63 -12.15 -30.30
CA SER A 545 -16.93 -10.93 -29.88
C SER A 545 -17.70 -9.70 -30.34
N GLN A 546 -17.90 -8.73 -29.45
CA GLN A 546 -18.54 -7.47 -29.79
C GLN A 546 -17.91 -6.29 -29.06
N THR A 547 -18.08 -5.10 -29.65
CA THR A 547 -17.69 -3.82 -29.07
C THR A 547 -18.96 -3.04 -28.72
N LEU A 548 -19.07 -2.62 -27.47
CA LEU A 548 -20.19 -1.88 -26.90
C LEU A 548 -19.78 -0.47 -26.57
N ARG A 549 -20.72 0.46 -26.73
CA ARG A 549 -20.64 1.80 -26.14
C ARG A 549 -21.70 1.89 -25.07
N LEU A 550 -21.27 2.04 -23.82
CA LEU A 550 -22.14 2.11 -22.67
C LEU A 550 -22.15 3.54 -22.15
N ASP A 551 -23.33 4.03 -21.75
CA ASP A 551 -23.51 5.29 -21.02
C ASP A 551 -23.62 5.02 -19.52
N ILE A 552 -23.12 5.95 -18.69
CA ILE A 552 -23.05 5.75 -17.23
C ILE A 552 -24.42 5.44 -16.62
N HIS A 553 -24.48 4.45 -15.74
CA HIS A 553 -25.71 3.96 -15.08
C HIS A 553 -26.81 3.40 -15.99
N LYS A 554 -26.60 3.34 -17.31
CA LYS A 554 -27.58 2.77 -18.24
C LYS A 554 -27.28 1.29 -18.46
N GLU A 555 -28.30 0.45 -18.27
CA GLU A 555 -28.21 -0.97 -18.60
C GLU A 555 -28.49 -1.18 -20.10
N GLU A 556 -27.58 -1.88 -20.78
CA GLU A 556 -27.71 -2.27 -22.19
C GLU A 556 -27.65 -3.80 -22.28
N CYS A 557 -28.68 -4.39 -22.91
CA CYS A 557 -28.82 -5.85 -23.01
C CYS A 557 -28.78 -6.34 -24.46
N TYR A 558 -28.07 -7.43 -24.68
CA TYR A 558 -27.94 -8.09 -25.98
C TYR A 558 -28.43 -9.53 -25.91
N GLN A 559 -29.21 -9.94 -26.89
CA GLN A 559 -29.79 -11.26 -26.97
C GLN A 559 -29.14 -12.07 -28.10
N TYR A 560 -28.67 -13.27 -27.77
CA TYR A 560 -28.05 -14.21 -28.70
C TYR A 560 -28.83 -15.52 -28.73
N THR A 561 -29.04 -16.05 -29.93
CA THR A 561 -29.61 -17.40 -30.08
C THR A 561 -28.47 -18.40 -30.17
N SER A 562 -28.44 -19.34 -29.23
CA SER A 562 -27.47 -20.43 -29.16
C SER A 562 -28.12 -21.73 -29.64
N TYR A 563 -27.42 -22.47 -30.50
CA TYR A 563 -27.89 -23.73 -31.09
C TYR A 563 -27.15 -24.90 -30.47
N VAL A 564 -27.89 -25.99 -30.23
CA VAL A 564 -27.37 -27.22 -29.63
C VAL A 564 -26.98 -28.19 -30.76
N ARG A 565 -25.74 -28.69 -30.73
CA ARG A 565 -25.27 -29.77 -31.63
C ARG A 565 -25.93 -31.09 -31.23
N GLU A 566 -25.89 -32.12 -32.08
CA GLU A 566 -26.29 -33.46 -31.62
C GLU A 566 -25.33 -33.93 -30.52
N VAL A 567 -25.82 -34.08 -29.27
CA VAL A 567 -24.97 -34.29 -28.08
C VAL A 567 -25.14 -35.69 -27.49
N MET A 568 -24.02 -36.32 -27.10
CA MET A 568 -24.00 -37.55 -26.28
C MET A 568 -23.97 -37.29 -24.75
N ASP A 569 -23.57 -36.09 -24.31
CA ASP A 569 -23.43 -35.72 -22.90
C ASP A 569 -24.47 -34.65 -22.50
N VAL A 570 -25.52 -35.12 -21.81
CA VAL A 570 -26.69 -34.36 -21.39
C VAL A 570 -26.68 -34.03 -19.89
N PHE A 571 -25.73 -34.58 -19.14
CA PHE A 571 -25.71 -34.52 -17.67
C PHE A 571 -24.90 -33.33 -17.15
N THR A 572 -23.84 -32.93 -17.85
CA THR A 572 -23.01 -31.79 -17.45
C THR A 572 -23.69 -30.47 -17.83
N ALA A 573 -23.69 -29.49 -16.93
CA ALA A 573 -24.24 -28.16 -17.24
C ALA A 573 -23.43 -27.49 -18.36
N ILE A 574 -24.09 -26.64 -19.16
CA ILE A 574 -23.45 -25.83 -20.20
C ILE A 574 -23.09 -24.49 -19.56
N THR A 575 -21.79 -24.19 -19.51
CA THR A 575 -21.26 -22.97 -18.87
C THR A 575 -21.02 -21.87 -19.90
N TYR A 576 -21.60 -20.69 -19.69
CA TYR A 576 -21.35 -19.49 -20.48
C TYR A 576 -20.43 -18.56 -19.70
N GLU A 577 -19.38 -18.05 -20.35
CA GLU A 577 -18.46 -17.06 -19.78
C GLU A 577 -18.41 -15.83 -20.68
N ALA A 578 -18.67 -14.65 -20.11
CA ALA A 578 -18.50 -13.37 -20.77
C ALA A 578 -17.25 -12.68 -20.23
N ALA A 579 -16.15 -12.73 -20.98
CA ALA A 579 -14.92 -12.02 -20.64
C ALA A 579 -14.91 -10.63 -21.29
N TYR A 580 -14.51 -9.58 -20.57
CA TYR A 580 -14.54 -8.21 -21.08
C TYR A 580 -13.29 -7.39 -20.79
N SER A 581 -13.06 -6.38 -21.61
CA SER A 581 -11.91 -5.46 -21.57
C SER A 581 -12.30 -4.06 -22.04
N LEU A 582 -11.63 -3.03 -21.51
CA LEU A 582 -11.81 -1.65 -21.97
C LEU A 582 -11.26 -1.43 -23.39
N GLY A 583 -12.02 -0.70 -24.20
CA GLY A 583 -11.62 -0.20 -25.52
C GLY A 583 -10.80 1.08 -25.48
N LYS A 584 -10.62 1.71 -26.65
CA LYS A 584 -9.85 2.97 -26.73
C LYS A 584 -10.75 4.11 -26.26
N GLN A 585 -10.50 4.62 -25.07
CA GLN A 585 -11.22 5.78 -24.56
C GLN A 585 -10.66 7.08 -25.16
N VAL A 586 -11.56 7.91 -25.69
CA VAL A 586 -11.28 9.31 -26.03
C VAL A 586 -11.60 10.14 -24.78
N LEU A 587 -10.57 10.63 -24.09
CA LEU A 587 -10.74 11.53 -22.96
C LEU A 587 -10.97 12.94 -23.52
N ASP A 588 -12.23 13.40 -23.50
CA ASP A 588 -12.58 14.77 -23.90
C ASP A 588 -12.36 15.74 -22.73
N GLY A 589 -11.53 16.77 -22.94
CA GLY A 589 -11.28 17.84 -21.97
C GLY A 589 -10.00 18.64 -22.26
N PRO A 590 -9.90 19.89 -21.79
CA PRO A 590 -8.64 20.65 -21.87
C PRO A 590 -7.57 19.92 -21.04
N GLN A 591 -6.54 19.41 -21.71
CA GLN A 591 -5.41 18.78 -21.02
C GLN A 591 -4.69 19.82 -20.15
N ASP A 592 -4.65 19.60 -18.84
CA ASP A 592 -3.65 20.26 -18.00
C ASP A 592 -2.27 19.81 -18.49
N ARG A 593 -1.46 20.78 -18.89
CA ARG A 593 -0.13 20.55 -19.47
C ARG A 593 0.82 19.92 -18.44
N ASP A 594 0.54 20.09 -17.14
CA ASP A 594 1.37 19.56 -16.05
C ASP A 594 0.94 18.17 -15.56
N LEU A 595 -0.34 17.79 -15.69
CA LEU A 595 -0.91 16.51 -15.26
C LEU A 595 -2.00 16.01 -16.25
N PRO A 596 -1.66 15.12 -17.20
CA PRO A 596 -2.63 14.65 -18.19
C PRO A 596 -3.75 13.81 -17.55
N HIS A 597 -4.93 13.74 -18.17
CA HIS A 597 -5.97 12.82 -17.73
C HIS A 597 -5.49 11.37 -17.83
N LEU A 598 -5.81 10.56 -16.82
CA LEU A 598 -5.46 9.15 -16.80
C LEU A 598 -6.54 8.31 -17.47
N THR A 599 -6.10 7.26 -18.16
CA THR A 599 -7.04 6.28 -18.71
C THR A 599 -7.62 5.43 -17.57
N PRO A 600 -8.96 5.29 -17.48
CA PRO A 600 -9.59 4.42 -16.50
C PRO A 600 -9.18 2.95 -16.62
N VAL A 601 -9.45 2.19 -15.57
CA VAL A 601 -9.18 0.75 -15.46
C VAL A 601 -10.43 0.01 -15.04
N LEU A 602 -10.55 -1.26 -15.43
CA LEU A 602 -11.61 -2.11 -14.91
C LEU A 602 -11.26 -2.52 -13.48
N ARG A 603 -12.25 -2.51 -12.58
CA ARG A 603 -12.11 -3.05 -11.23
C ARG A 603 -11.59 -4.48 -11.30
N TRP A 604 -10.55 -4.75 -10.53
CA TRP A 604 -10.02 -6.09 -10.40
C TRP A 604 -11.00 -6.94 -9.59
N LYS A 605 -11.50 -8.03 -10.20
CA LYS A 605 -12.24 -9.07 -9.47
C LYS A 605 -11.29 -10.22 -9.17
N LYS A 606 -11.32 -10.69 -7.92
CA LYS A 606 -10.39 -11.67 -7.33
C LYS A 606 -10.40 -12.99 -8.10
N GLY A 607 -9.30 -13.33 -8.77
CA GLY A 607 -9.14 -14.57 -9.56
C GLY A 607 -9.19 -14.33 -11.08
N GLU A 608 -8.59 -15.24 -11.85
CA GLU A 608 -8.27 -15.08 -13.27
C GLU A 608 -9.42 -14.58 -14.18
N LYS A 609 -9.10 -13.60 -15.04
CA LYS A 609 -9.93 -12.92 -16.04
C LYS A 609 -11.18 -12.23 -15.50
N ILE A 610 -11.38 -10.97 -15.92
CA ILE A 610 -12.62 -10.26 -15.64
C ILE A 610 -13.73 -10.88 -16.49
N ALA A 611 -14.44 -11.83 -15.91
CA ALA A 611 -15.44 -12.61 -16.60
C ALA A 611 -16.64 -12.93 -15.70
N ALA A 612 -17.84 -12.84 -16.26
CA ALA A 612 -19.06 -13.33 -15.62
C ALA A 612 -19.41 -14.71 -16.14
N ARG A 613 -19.83 -15.62 -15.25
CA ARG A 613 -20.23 -16.99 -15.60
C ARG A 613 -21.66 -17.27 -15.17
N ASN A 614 -22.39 -18.00 -16.01
CA ASN A 614 -23.65 -18.62 -15.63
C ASN A 614 -23.81 -19.98 -16.33
N GLU A 615 -24.60 -20.88 -15.76
CA GLU A 615 -24.72 -22.26 -16.20
C GLU A 615 -26.17 -22.67 -16.41
N ILE A 616 -26.40 -23.59 -17.35
CA ILE A 616 -27.72 -24.17 -17.61
C ILE A 616 -27.63 -25.70 -17.72
N GLY A 617 -28.54 -26.40 -17.06
CA GLY A 617 -28.69 -27.86 -17.12
C GLY A 617 -29.80 -28.31 -18.08
N GLY A 618 -29.71 -29.53 -18.61
CA GLY A 618 -30.79 -30.15 -19.37
C GLY A 618 -31.91 -30.67 -18.46
N SER A 619 -33.17 -30.40 -18.80
CA SER A 619 -34.32 -31.07 -18.16
C SER A 619 -34.71 -32.29 -18.98
N ILE A 620 -34.50 -33.49 -18.43
CA ILE A 620 -35.04 -34.73 -19.00
C ILE A 620 -36.45 -34.93 -18.40
N SER A 621 -37.42 -35.38 -19.21
CA SER A 621 -38.77 -35.69 -18.73
C SER A 621 -38.72 -36.68 -17.54
N GLN A 622 -39.65 -36.54 -16.59
CA GLN A 622 -39.71 -37.38 -15.39
C GLN A 622 -39.77 -38.89 -15.68
N GLU A 623 -40.21 -39.28 -16.88
CA GLU A 623 -40.28 -40.69 -17.30
C GLU A 623 -38.91 -41.35 -17.52
N CYS A 624 -37.86 -40.60 -17.88
CA CYS A 624 -36.52 -41.17 -18.08
C CYS A 624 -35.69 -41.26 -16.80
N LYS A 625 -36.08 -40.56 -15.71
CA LYS A 625 -35.42 -40.71 -14.39
C LYS A 625 -35.73 -42.05 -13.73
N ALA A 626 -36.92 -42.61 -13.99
CA ALA A 626 -37.38 -43.85 -13.39
C ALA A 626 -36.73 -45.12 -13.99
N ILE A 627 -36.11 -45.03 -15.17
CA ILE A 627 -35.54 -46.20 -15.86
C ILE A 627 -34.10 -46.52 -15.40
N PHE A 628 -33.42 -45.59 -14.72
CA PHE A 628 -32.00 -45.74 -14.31
C PHE A 628 -31.76 -45.77 -12.79
N GLU A 629 -32.82 -45.75 -11.96
CA GLU A 629 -32.75 -46.03 -10.52
C GLU A 629 -33.02 -47.53 -10.19
N GLN A 630 -32.96 -48.43 -11.18
CA GLN A 630 -33.01 -49.89 -11.00
C GLN A 630 -31.68 -50.58 -11.31
#